data_AF-A0A1G8JDL3-F1
#
_entry.id   AF-A0A1G8JDL3-F1
#
_cell.length_a   1.000
_cell.length_b   1.000
_cell.length_c   1.000
_cell.angle_alpha   90.00
_cell.angle_beta   90.00
_cell.angle_gamma   90.00
#
_symmetry.space_group_name_H-M   'P 1'
#
loop_
_entity.id
_entity.type
_entity.pdbx_description
1 polymer ?
#
loop_
_entity_poly.entity_id
_entity_poly.type
_entity_poly.pdbx_seq_one_letter_code
_entity_poly.pdbx_strand_id
1 'polypeptide(L)'
;MPNVYMYVVDRDFGFAPNPFHNMCTLATCKPDIRRVAKVGDWIIGMGGKRLRATGRCIFAMKTTRSVTFDEYWGNSLYRHKKPLRNGSLKTIVGDNIYHRVNGNWHQSNSHHSYPDGTPNPHNILNDTRTNSVLVSEHFFYFGAAAVEIPTTLLDRIGYRNSRGHRKFTQEQAQPLISFLAENFHPNVIYGDPFDFEAAKSRYSVKNNKITPHT
;
A
#
# COMPACT_ATOMS: atom_id res chain seq x y z
N MET A 1 0.81 -12.15 -20.10
CA MET A 1 -0.38 -12.19 -19.23
C MET A 1 -0.04 -11.50 -17.92
N PRO A 2 -0.96 -10.75 -17.30
CA PRO A 2 -0.76 -10.14 -16.00
C PRO A 2 -0.43 -11.17 -14.91
N ASN A 3 0.26 -10.71 -13.87
CA ASN A 3 0.55 -11.48 -12.66
C ASN A 3 -0.28 -10.94 -11.49
N VAL A 4 -0.38 -11.76 -10.44
CA VAL A 4 -0.99 -11.36 -9.16
C VAL A 4 0.05 -11.49 -8.06
N TYR A 5 0.29 -10.39 -7.35
CA TYR A 5 1.19 -10.30 -6.22
C TYR A 5 0.38 -10.23 -4.93
N MET A 6 0.45 -11.28 -4.12
CA MET A 6 -0.24 -11.34 -2.83
C MET A 6 0.75 -11.22 -1.68
N TYR A 7 0.51 -10.32 -0.72
CA TYR A 7 1.37 -10.17 0.45
C TYR A 7 0.57 -9.97 1.73
N VAL A 8 1.24 -10.20 2.86
CA VAL A 8 0.64 -9.98 4.18
C VAL A 8 0.78 -8.52 4.60
N VAL A 9 -0.36 -7.86 4.77
CA VAL A 9 -0.49 -6.53 5.37
C VAL A 9 -0.33 -6.72 6.89
N ASP A 10 0.85 -6.39 7.39
CA ASP A 10 1.10 -6.38 8.82
C ASP A 10 0.54 -5.11 9.46
N ARG A 11 0.58 -3.98 8.74
CA ARG A 11 0.13 -2.66 9.20
C ARG A 11 -0.63 -1.92 8.12
N ASP A 12 -1.70 -1.26 8.53
CA ASP A 12 -2.62 -0.58 7.64
C ASP A 12 -3.07 0.76 8.24
N PHE A 13 -2.18 1.76 8.15
CA PHE A 13 -2.49 3.14 8.54
C PHE A 13 -3.15 3.94 7.41
N GLY A 14 -3.36 3.33 6.23
CA GLY A 14 -3.73 4.06 5.00
C GLY A 14 -2.55 4.79 4.35
N PHE A 15 -1.31 4.46 4.73
CA PHE A 15 -0.08 5.04 4.16
C PHE A 15 0.38 4.30 2.91
N ALA A 16 0.53 2.98 2.92
CA ALA A 16 0.94 2.22 1.73
C ALA A 16 0.43 0.75 1.87
N PRO A 17 -0.72 0.40 1.26
CA PRO A 17 -1.45 1.19 0.26
C PRO A 17 -2.09 2.47 0.83
N ASN A 18 -2.16 3.53 0.02
CA ASN A 18 -2.95 4.73 0.30
C ASN A 18 -4.19 4.74 -0.61
N PRO A 19 -5.41 4.52 -0.08
CA PRO A 19 -6.62 4.35 -0.89
C PRO A 19 -7.36 5.66 -1.19
N PHE A 20 -6.89 6.79 -0.66
CA PHE A 20 -7.65 8.03 -0.66
C PHE A 20 -7.58 8.79 -1.99
N HIS A 21 -8.49 9.74 -2.18
CA HIS A 21 -8.52 10.62 -3.36
C HIS A 21 -8.74 9.86 -4.68
N ASN A 22 -9.70 8.92 -4.68
CA ASN A 22 -10.18 8.16 -5.85
C ASN A 22 -9.14 7.25 -6.53
N MET A 23 -8.00 7.02 -5.87
CA MET A 23 -6.96 6.13 -6.38
C MET A 23 -6.29 5.38 -5.23
N CYS A 24 -5.92 4.12 -5.47
CA CYS A 24 -5.11 3.35 -4.55
C CYS A 24 -3.66 3.36 -5.02
N THR A 25 -2.74 3.75 -4.15
CA THR A 25 -1.32 3.89 -4.48
C THR A 25 -0.46 3.03 -3.55
N LEU A 26 0.61 2.48 -4.10
CA LEU A 26 1.68 1.83 -3.35
C LEU A 26 2.98 2.53 -3.73
N ALA A 27 3.24 3.68 -3.10
CA ALA A 27 4.43 4.49 -3.35
C ALA A 27 5.63 4.06 -2.51
N THR A 28 5.39 3.67 -1.26
CA THR A 28 6.43 3.25 -0.30
C THR A 28 6.19 1.81 0.12
N CYS A 29 7.08 1.27 0.96
CA CYS A 29 7.03 -0.13 1.38
C CYS A 29 7.12 -1.10 0.19
N LYS A 30 7.17 -2.41 0.47
CA LYS A 30 7.16 -3.50 -0.53
C LYS A 30 7.97 -3.22 -1.82
N PRO A 31 9.24 -2.73 -1.72
CA PRO A 31 10.03 -2.34 -2.88
C PRO A 31 10.20 -3.50 -3.88
N ASP A 32 10.24 -4.75 -3.40
CA ASP A 32 10.37 -5.91 -4.28
C ASP A 32 9.17 -6.14 -5.19
N ILE A 33 7.94 -5.83 -4.73
CA ILE A 33 6.74 -5.87 -5.58
C ILE A 33 6.77 -4.69 -6.54
N ARG A 34 7.00 -3.46 -6.03
CA ARG A 34 7.05 -2.23 -6.85
C ARG A 34 8.08 -2.31 -7.98
N ARG A 35 9.16 -3.07 -7.78
CA ARG A 35 10.23 -3.27 -8.77
C ARG A 35 9.82 -4.14 -9.96
N VAL A 36 8.91 -5.09 -9.75
CA VAL A 36 8.61 -6.13 -10.76
C VAL A 36 7.20 -6.08 -11.31
N ALA A 37 6.25 -5.49 -10.56
CA ALA A 37 4.87 -5.34 -11.00
C ALA A 37 4.79 -4.37 -12.18
N LYS A 38 3.94 -4.71 -13.15
CA LYS A 38 3.70 -3.95 -14.37
C LYS A 38 2.24 -3.49 -14.44
N VAL A 39 1.97 -2.54 -15.34
CA VAL A 39 0.60 -2.17 -15.68
C VAL A 39 -0.19 -3.42 -16.09
N GLY A 40 -1.38 -3.59 -15.51
CA GLY A 40 -2.22 -4.77 -15.66
C GLY A 40 -2.10 -5.79 -14.53
N ASP A 41 -0.98 -5.83 -13.80
CA ASP A 41 -0.78 -6.75 -12.68
C ASP A 41 -1.64 -6.36 -11.47
N TRP A 42 -2.07 -7.36 -10.71
CA TRP A 42 -2.82 -7.17 -9.47
C TRP A 42 -1.90 -7.22 -8.24
N ILE A 43 -2.19 -6.37 -7.26
CA ILE A 43 -1.60 -6.40 -5.94
C ILE A 43 -2.72 -6.61 -4.94
N ILE A 44 -2.61 -7.67 -4.13
CA ILE A 44 -3.61 -8.03 -3.13
C ILE A 44 -2.94 -8.09 -1.76
N GLY A 45 -3.44 -7.28 -0.83
CA GLY A 45 -3.03 -7.28 0.56
C GLY A 45 -3.96 -8.13 1.41
N MET A 46 -3.44 -9.21 1.96
CA MET A 46 -4.15 -10.08 2.89
C MET A 46 -3.78 -9.71 4.33
N GLY A 47 -4.74 -9.74 5.25
CA GLY A 47 -4.52 -9.39 6.65
C GLY A 47 -3.57 -10.37 7.34
N GLY A 48 -2.69 -9.84 8.18
CA GLY A 48 -1.77 -10.63 9.00
C GLY A 48 -2.29 -10.95 10.40
N LYS A 49 -1.51 -11.74 11.14
CA LYS A 49 -1.81 -12.09 12.55
C LYS A 49 -1.91 -10.87 13.47
N ARG A 50 -1.08 -9.83 13.26
CA ARG A 50 -1.11 -8.61 14.10
C ARG A 50 -2.45 -7.89 13.98
N LEU A 51 -3.02 -7.85 12.78
CA LEU A 51 -4.34 -7.28 12.51
C LEU A 51 -5.50 -8.20 12.95
N ARG A 52 -5.23 -9.43 13.41
CA ARG A 52 -6.24 -10.47 13.64
C ARG A 52 -7.14 -10.71 12.41
N ALA A 53 -6.56 -10.53 11.22
CA ALA A 53 -7.26 -10.54 9.94
C ALA A 53 -6.70 -11.61 8.96
N THR A 54 -6.08 -12.67 9.49
CA THR A 54 -5.61 -13.80 8.66
C THR A 54 -6.77 -14.37 7.84
N GLY A 55 -6.54 -14.58 6.53
CA GLY A 55 -7.58 -15.06 5.61
C GLY A 55 -8.52 -13.98 5.08
N ARG A 56 -8.41 -12.75 5.60
CA ARG A 56 -9.21 -11.61 5.14
C ARG A 56 -8.43 -10.74 4.14
N CYS A 57 -9.11 -10.21 3.13
CA CYS A 57 -8.56 -9.26 2.18
C CYS A 57 -8.68 -7.84 2.72
N ILE A 58 -7.55 -7.13 2.84
CA ILE A 58 -7.50 -5.72 3.26
C ILE A 58 -7.71 -4.82 2.04
N PHE A 59 -7.08 -5.16 0.92
CA PHE A 59 -7.24 -4.44 -0.34
C PHE A 59 -6.84 -5.31 -1.54
N ALA A 60 -7.35 -4.96 -2.71
CA ALA A 60 -6.88 -5.47 -3.99
C ALA A 60 -6.84 -4.32 -5.00
N MET A 61 -5.79 -4.20 -5.80
CA MET A 61 -5.72 -3.16 -6.82
C MET A 61 -5.10 -3.70 -8.11
N LYS A 62 -5.69 -3.34 -9.25
CA LYS A 62 -5.06 -3.55 -10.55
C LYS A 62 -4.18 -2.35 -10.87
N THR A 63 -2.92 -2.56 -11.17
CA THR A 63 -1.99 -1.48 -11.53
C THR A 63 -2.45 -0.84 -12.84
N THR A 64 -2.91 0.41 -12.79
CA THR A 64 -3.30 1.17 -13.98
C THR A 64 -2.18 2.06 -14.48
N ARG A 65 -1.29 2.53 -13.58
CA ARG A 65 -0.07 3.28 -13.93
C ARG A 65 1.10 2.86 -13.04
N SER A 66 2.30 3.03 -13.57
CA SER A 66 3.57 2.91 -12.82
C SER A 66 4.38 4.15 -13.14
N VAL A 67 4.67 4.97 -12.12
CA VAL A 67 5.38 6.25 -12.28
C VAL A 67 6.60 6.30 -11.36
N THR A 68 7.57 7.13 -11.68
CA THR A 68 8.71 7.42 -10.79
C THR A 68 8.29 8.30 -9.61
N PHE A 69 9.12 8.39 -8.56
CA PHE A 69 8.88 9.31 -7.45
C PHE A 69 8.84 10.77 -7.90
N ASP A 70 9.71 11.17 -8.84
CA ASP A 70 9.75 12.54 -9.34
C ASP A 70 8.47 12.90 -10.14
N GLU A 71 7.99 11.98 -10.99
CA GLU A 71 6.69 12.14 -11.68
C GLU A 71 5.52 12.16 -10.70
N TYR A 72 5.55 11.29 -9.67
CA TYR A 72 4.54 11.27 -8.63
C TYR A 72 4.51 12.60 -7.85
N TRP A 73 5.68 13.15 -7.53
CA TRP A 73 5.82 14.40 -6.79
C TRP A 73 5.42 15.63 -7.60
N GLY A 74 5.82 15.70 -8.87
CA GLY A 74 5.64 16.87 -9.74
C GLY A 74 4.24 16.98 -10.35
N ASN A 75 3.51 15.88 -10.46
CA ASN A 75 2.21 15.88 -11.14
C ASN A 75 1.07 16.32 -10.20
N SER A 76 0.27 17.30 -10.67
CA SER A 76 -0.86 17.87 -9.93
C SER A 76 -1.94 16.85 -9.58
N LEU A 77 -2.08 15.78 -10.36
CA LEU A 77 -3.01 14.67 -10.10
C LEU A 77 -2.77 14.02 -8.72
N TYR A 78 -1.52 14.01 -8.26
CA TYR A 78 -1.11 13.37 -7.02
C TYR A 78 -0.85 14.38 -5.90
N ARG A 79 -1.26 15.64 -6.06
CA ARG A 79 -1.04 16.70 -5.06
C ARG A 79 -1.62 16.32 -3.69
N HIS A 80 -2.81 15.74 -3.67
CA HIS A 80 -3.50 15.34 -2.44
C HIS A 80 -2.88 14.10 -1.77
N LYS A 81 -1.96 13.41 -2.46
CA LYS A 81 -1.20 12.30 -1.90
C LYS A 81 0.03 12.77 -1.10
N LYS A 82 0.33 14.07 -1.08
CA LYS A 82 1.38 14.63 -0.23
C LYS A 82 0.88 14.75 1.22
N PRO A 83 1.69 14.37 2.22
CA PRO A 83 1.26 14.40 3.61
C PRO A 83 1.09 15.85 4.11
N LEU A 84 0.02 16.09 4.85
CA LEU A 84 -0.21 17.33 5.60
C LEU A 84 -0.38 16.97 7.08
N ARG A 85 0.72 17.07 7.85
CA ARG A 85 0.83 16.50 9.21
C ARG A 85 -0.04 17.17 10.27
N ASN A 86 -0.54 18.37 10.01
CA ASN A 86 -1.52 19.10 10.83
C ASN A 86 -2.96 19.01 10.28
N GLY A 87 -3.23 18.12 9.31
CA GLY A 87 -4.54 17.94 8.71
C GLY A 87 -5.34 16.76 9.28
N SER A 88 -6.36 16.34 8.53
CA SER A 88 -7.18 15.15 8.83
C SER A 88 -6.37 13.85 8.80
N LEU A 89 -6.91 12.76 9.38
CA LEU A 89 -6.29 11.43 9.32
C LEU A 89 -5.97 10.97 7.88
N LYS A 90 -6.82 11.32 6.91
CA LYS A 90 -6.59 11.01 5.48
C LYS A 90 -5.38 11.74 4.92
N THR A 91 -5.22 13.01 5.27
CA THR A 91 -4.15 13.86 4.73
C THR A 91 -2.81 13.65 5.43
N ILE A 92 -2.78 13.23 6.70
CA ILE A 92 -1.51 12.96 7.40
C ILE A 92 -0.76 11.73 6.86
N VAL A 93 -1.47 10.81 6.19
CA VAL A 93 -0.93 9.54 5.65
C VAL A 93 -0.69 9.56 4.14
N GLY A 94 -0.58 10.75 3.54
CA GLY A 94 -0.15 10.88 2.15
C GLY A 94 1.20 10.19 1.90
N ASP A 95 1.27 9.36 0.87
CA ASP A 95 2.42 8.50 0.52
C ASP A 95 3.37 9.12 -0.52
N ASN A 96 3.03 10.30 -1.04
CA ASN A 96 3.86 11.10 -1.94
C ASN A 96 4.90 11.90 -1.15
N ILE A 97 5.96 11.21 -0.73
CA ILE A 97 6.92 11.75 0.24
C ILE A 97 8.34 11.90 -0.29
N TYR A 98 8.68 11.29 -1.43
CA TYR A 98 10.02 11.31 -1.98
C TYR A 98 10.07 12.06 -3.32
N HIS A 99 11.13 12.83 -3.51
CA HIS A 99 11.52 13.44 -4.78
C HIS A 99 13.01 13.77 -4.74
N ARG A 100 13.61 14.08 -5.88
CA ARG A 100 15.00 14.51 -5.94
C ARG A 100 15.13 16.03 -6.00
N VAL A 101 16.12 16.55 -5.29
CA VAL A 101 16.60 17.93 -5.40
C VAL A 101 18.10 17.87 -5.65
N ASN A 102 18.57 18.43 -6.77
CA ASN A 102 19.98 18.37 -7.20
C ASN A 102 20.53 16.93 -7.20
N GLY A 103 19.73 15.97 -7.66
CA GLY A 103 20.09 14.54 -7.72
C GLY A 103 19.97 13.77 -6.40
N ASN A 104 19.76 14.45 -5.26
CA ASN A 104 19.67 13.82 -3.94
C ASN A 104 18.22 13.56 -3.52
N TRP A 105 17.97 12.43 -2.87
CA TRP A 105 16.65 12.11 -2.34
C TRP A 105 16.27 13.02 -1.17
N HIS A 106 15.11 13.63 -1.28
CA HIS A 106 14.46 14.40 -0.23
C HIS A 106 13.22 13.65 0.28
N GLN A 107 13.01 13.64 1.60
CA GLN A 107 11.83 13.04 2.24
C GLN A 107 10.99 14.13 2.92
N SER A 108 9.69 14.18 2.60
CA SER A 108 8.73 15.04 3.29
C SER A 108 8.34 14.48 4.66
N ASN A 109 8.04 15.37 5.61
CA ASN A 109 7.58 15.00 6.96
C ASN A 109 6.31 14.11 6.88
N SER A 110 6.44 12.85 7.25
CA SER A 110 5.45 11.81 6.93
C SER A 110 5.48 10.62 7.90
N HIS A 111 4.61 9.63 7.71
CA HIS A 111 4.64 8.39 8.49
C HIS A 111 6.04 7.73 8.51
N HIS A 112 6.89 7.94 7.50
CA HIS A 112 8.24 7.39 7.40
C HIS A 112 9.36 8.32 7.91
N SER A 113 9.04 9.44 8.54
CA SER A 113 9.99 10.36 9.18
C SER A 113 10.26 9.98 10.65
N TYR A 114 11.29 10.57 11.26
CA TYR A 114 11.48 10.51 12.71
C TYR A 114 10.36 11.28 13.46
N PRO A 115 10.24 11.11 14.79
CA PRO A 115 9.19 11.77 15.59
C PRO A 115 9.17 13.30 15.45
N ASP A 116 10.35 13.92 15.38
CA ASP A 116 10.54 15.37 15.17
C ASP A 116 10.23 15.83 13.72
N GLY A 117 9.89 14.88 12.82
CA GLY A 117 9.60 15.14 11.42
C GLY A 117 10.83 15.16 10.52
N THR A 118 12.04 14.96 11.05
CA THR A 118 13.26 14.90 10.24
C THR A 118 13.31 13.64 9.37
N PRO A 119 14.04 13.67 8.23
CA PRO A 119 14.14 12.51 7.36
C PRO A 119 14.73 11.28 8.04
N ASN A 120 14.20 10.09 7.74
CA ASN A 120 14.74 8.81 8.23
C ASN A 120 15.60 8.13 7.14
N PRO A 121 16.95 8.13 7.25
CA PRO A 121 17.83 7.58 6.21
C PRO A 121 17.60 6.10 5.90
N HIS A 122 17.18 5.30 6.89
CA HIS A 122 16.89 3.87 6.69
C HIS A 122 15.63 3.67 5.84
N ASN A 123 14.60 4.49 6.08
CA ASN A 123 13.38 4.43 5.27
C ASN A 123 13.63 4.97 3.85
N ILE A 124 14.39 6.06 3.71
CA ILE A 124 14.80 6.59 2.40
C ILE A 124 15.49 5.47 1.61
N LEU A 125 16.55 4.87 2.16
CA LEU A 125 17.31 3.81 1.48
C LEU A 125 16.42 2.63 1.08
N ASN A 126 15.53 2.19 1.98
CA ASN A 126 14.63 1.07 1.71
C ASN A 126 13.61 1.38 0.61
N ASP A 127 12.97 2.56 0.67
CA ASP A 127 11.89 2.90 -0.24
C ASP A 127 12.42 3.33 -1.62
N THR A 128 13.51 4.09 -1.67
CA THR A 128 14.02 4.68 -2.91
C THR A 128 14.95 3.76 -3.71
N ARG A 129 15.31 2.59 -3.17
CA ARG A 129 15.96 1.51 -3.97
C ARG A 129 15.11 1.03 -5.15
N THR A 130 13.83 1.42 -5.18
CA THR A 130 12.90 1.14 -6.27
C THR A 130 12.17 2.42 -6.63
N ASN A 131 12.55 3.03 -7.74
CA ASN A 131 11.93 4.26 -8.26
C ASN A 131 10.66 3.94 -9.08
N SER A 132 9.69 3.34 -8.41
CA SER A 132 8.40 2.95 -8.99
C SER A 132 7.30 3.07 -7.95
N VAL A 133 6.29 3.87 -8.28
CA VAL A 133 5.04 4.08 -7.55
C VAL A 133 3.94 3.41 -8.36
N LEU A 134 3.30 2.40 -7.78
CA LEU A 134 2.18 1.72 -8.41
C LEU A 134 0.90 2.50 -8.10
N VAL A 135 0.15 2.85 -9.14
CA VAL A 135 -1.10 3.61 -9.03
C VAL A 135 -2.23 2.78 -9.63
N SER A 136 -3.39 2.83 -8.99
CA SER A 136 -4.58 2.14 -9.42
C SER A 136 -5.81 3.05 -9.38
N GLU A 137 -6.48 3.14 -10.52
CA GLU A 137 -7.85 3.65 -10.67
C GLU A 137 -8.84 2.48 -10.79
N HIS A 138 -8.47 1.27 -10.34
CA HIS A 138 -9.34 0.09 -10.28
C HIS A 138 -8.94 -0.77 -9.07
N PHE A 139 -9.56 -0.48 -7.92
CA PHE A 139 -9.17 -1.06 -6.63
C PHE A 139 -10.36 -1.38 -5.75
N PHE A 140 -10.16 -2.22 -4.76
CA PHE A 140 -11.07 -2.51 -3.66
C PHE A 140 -10.29 -2.24 -2.38
N TYR A 141 -10.80 -1.40 -1.50
CA TYR A 141 -10.17 -1.18 -0.21
C TYR A 141 -11.17 -1.47 0.92
N PHE A 142 -10.84 -2.48 1.72
CA PHE A 142 -11.70 -2.94 2.80
C PHE A 142 -11.25 -2.43 4.17
N GLY A 143 -9.94 -2.26 4.38
CA GLY A 143 -9.39 -1.75 5.65
C GLY A 143 -9.89 -2.59 6.84
N ALA A 144 -10.45 -1.93 7.86
CA ALA A 144 -11.08 -2.55 9.03
C ALA A 144 -12.32 -3.39 8.70
N ALA A 145 -12.99 -3.15 7.56
CA ALA A 145 -14.07 -3.98 7.02
C ALA A 145 -13.55 -5.16 6.18
N ALA A 146 -12.33 -5.63 6.46
CA ALA A 146 -11.65 -6.69 5.73
C ALA A 146 -12.54 -7.93 5.49
N VAL A 147 -12.70 -8.29 4.23
CA VAL A 147 -13.62 -9.34 3.80
C VAL A 147 -12.95 -10.69 3.88
N GLU A 148 -13.66 -11.68 4.40
CA GLU A 148 -13.16 -13.04 4.48
C GLU A 148 -13.13 -13.67 3.09
N ILE A 149 -11.97 -14.19 2.69
CA ILE A 149 -11.85 -14.95 1.44
C ILE A 149 -12.15 -16.41 1.74
N PRO A 150 -13.06 -17.07 1.01
CA PRO A 150 -13.32 -18.48 1.17
C PRO A 150 -12.02 -19.31 1.19
N THR A 151 -11.87 -20.15 2.21
CA THR A 151 -10.67 -20.99 2.38
C THR A 151 -10.42 -21.87 1.17
N THR A 152 -11.47 -22.40 0.56
CA THR A 152 -11.42 -23.18 -0.69
C THR A 152 -10.76 -22.41 -1.85
N LEU A 153 -10.95 -21.09 -1.95
CA LEU A 153 -10.27 -20.26 -2.96
C LEU A 153 -8.80 -20.05 -2.62
N LEU A 154 -8.47 -19.80 -1.35
CA LEU A 154 -7.08 -19.64 -0.92
C LEU A 154 -6.28 -20.93 -1.12
N ASP A 155 -6.86 -22.07 -0.78
CA ASP A 155 -6.27 -23.41 -0.95
C ASP A 155 -6.07 -23.73 -2.43
N ARG A 156 -7.07 -23.42 -3.28
CA ARG A 156 -6.98 -23.62 -4.73
C ARG A 156 -5.85 -22.81 -5.38
N ILE A 157 -5.64 -21.57 -4.93
CA ILE A 157 -4.54 -20.72 -5.39
C ILE A 157 -3.20 -21.19 -4.82
N GLY A 158 -3.21 -21.94 -3.71
CA GLY A 158 -2.02 -22.29 -2.95
C GLY A 158 -1.48 -21.11 -2.13
N TYR A 159 -2.34 -20.16 -1.76
CA TYR A 159 -1.93 -19.01 -0.96
C TYR A 159 -1.58 -19.42 0.46
N ARG A 160 -0.44 -18.93 0.97
CA ARG A 160 -0.03 -19.08 2.38
C ARG A 160 0.25 -17.72 2.99
N ASN A 161 -0.33 -17.48 4.16
CA ASN A 161 -0.11 -16.26 4.94
C ASN A 161 1.25 -16.31 5.66
N SER A 162 2.31 -15.88 4.97
CA SER A 162 3.65 -15.81 5.54
C SER A 162 4.41 -14.53 5.11
N ARG A 163 5.64 -14.33 5.61
CA ARG A 163 6.45 -13.14 5.27
C ARG A 163 6.79 -13.07 3.78
N GLY A 164 6.98 -11.87 3.24
CA GLY A 164 7.24 -11.66 1.81
C GLY A 164 5.95 -11.58 0.97
N HIS A 165 6.10 -11.80 -0.34
CA HIS A 165 4.99 -11.80 -1.30
C HIS A 165 4.99 -13.10 -2.10
N ARG A 166 3.84 -13.45 -2.66
CA ARG A 166 3.62 -14.62 -3.51
C ARG A 166 3.25 -14.09 -4.87
N LYS A 167 3.74 -14.75 -5.91
CA LYS A 167 3.44 -14.44 -7.29
C LYS A 167 2.62 -15.59 -7.86
N PHE A 168 1.49 -15.25 -8.45
CA PHE A 168 0.63 -16.16 -9.19
C PHE A 168 0.46 -15.61 -10.61
N THR A 169 0.18 -16.50 -11.56
CA THR A 169 -0.33 -16.05 -12.86
C THR A 169 -1.76 -15.54 -12.69
N GLN A 170 -2.25 -14.75 -13.64
CA GLN A 170 -3.64 -14.32 -13.61
C GLN A 170 -4.60 -15.50 -13.61
N GLU A 171 -4.31 -16.56 -14.38
CA GLU A 171 -5.17 -17.74 -14.48
C GLU A 171 -5.33 -18.43 -13.13
N GLN A 172 -4.24 -18.56 -12.38
CA GLN A 172 -4.27 -19.15 -11.03
C GLN A 172 -5.14 -18.33 -10.07
N ALA A 173 -5.00 -17.00 -10.09
CA ALA A 173 -5.68 -16.09 -9.17
C ALA A 173 -7.04 -15.58 -9.67
N GLN A 174 -7.46 -15.94 -10.89
CA GLN A 174 -8.70 -15.49 -11.49
C GLN A 174 -9.94 -15.76 -10.61
N PRO A 175 -10.07 -16.93 -9.94
CA PRO A 175 -11.21 -17.16 -9.04
C PRO A 175 -11.32 -16.13 -7.89
N LEU A 176 -10.19 -15.67 -7.34
CA LEU A 176 -10.18 -14.64 -6.31
C LEU A 176 -10.54 -13.27 -6.87
N ILE A 177 -10.04 -12.92 -8.06
CA ILE A 177 -10.38 -11.67 -8.74
C ILE A 177 -11.88 -11.63 -9.06
N SER A 178 -12.43 -12.73 -9.59
CA SER A 178 -13.86 -12.87 -9.87
C SER A 178 -14.70 -12.76 -8.60
N PHE A 179 -14.31 -13.45 -7.52
CA PHE A 179 -14.98 -13.31 -6.22
C PHE A 179 -15.06 -11.84 -5.77
N LEU A 180 -13.98 -11.07 -5.88
CA LEU A 180 -13.99 -9.65 -5.51
C LEU A 180 -14.91 -8.83 -6.43
N ALA A 181 -14.83 -9.04 -7.74
CA ALA A 181 -15.61 -8.29 -8.73
C ALA A 181 -17.12 -8.60 -8.70
N GLU A 182 -17.50 -9.82 -8.32
CA GLU A 182 -18.90 -10.25 -8.23
C GLU A 182 -19.58 -9.78 -6.94
N ASN A 183 -18.82 -9.61 -5.85
CA ASN A 183 -19.36 -9.29 -4.53
C ASN A 183 -19.18 -7.81 -4.14
N PHE A 184 -18.32 -7.07 -4.84
CA PHE A 184 -17.97 -5.71 -4.48
C PHE A 184 -17.84 -4.83 -5.72
N HIS A 185 -18.15 -3.54 -5.57
CA HIS A 185 -17.85 -2.51 -6.56
C HIS A 185 -16.39 -2.03 -6.43
N PRO A 186 -15.67 -1.84 -7.55
CA PRO A 186 -14.35 -1.24 -7.54
C PRO A 186 -14.42 0.26 -7.20
N ASN A 187 -13.28 0.84 -6.86
CA ASN A 187 -13.05 2.22 -6.46
C ASN A 187 -13.80 2.64 -5.19
N VAL A 188 -14.14 1.68 -4.34
CA VAL A 188 -14.82 1.90 -3.07
C VAL A 188 -13.87 1.64 -1.90
N ILE A 189 -13.96 2.53 -0.90
CA ILE A 189 -13.36 2.37 0.43
C ILE A 189 -14.49 1.90 1.35
N TYR A 190 -14.55 0.59 1.61
CA TYR A 190 -15.61 -0.04 2.42
C TYR A 190 -15.42 0.17 3.92
N GLY A 191 -14.19 0.46 4.36
CA GLY A 191 -13.86 0.74 5.75
C GLY A 191 -12.59 1.57 5.85
N ASP A 192 -12.44 2.25 6.98
CA ASP A 192 -11.21 2.96 7.31
C ASP A 192 -10.03 1.99 7.44
N PRO A 193 -8.79 2.45 7.24
CA PRO A 193 -7.61 1.63 7.51
C PRO A 193 -7.62 0.99 8.90
N PHE A 194 -7.08 -0.22 9.01
CA PHE A 194 -7.13 -0.99 10.26
C PHE A 194 -6.51 -0.28 11.47
N ASP A 195 -5.45 0.50 11.26
CA ASP A 195 -4.72 1.26 12.27
C ASP A 195 -4.99 2.78 12.16
N PHE A 196 -6.11 3.21 11.57
CA PHE A 196 -6.31 4.60 11.16
C PHE A 196 -6.34 5.61 12.31
N GLU A 197 -6.88 5.23 13.47
CA GLU A 197 -6.86 6.06 14.68
C GLU A 197 -5.42 6.40 15.13
N ALA A 198 -4.46 5.54 14.81
CA ALA A 198 -3.05 5.73 15.08
C ALA A 198 -2.27 6.29 13.89
N ALA A 199 -2.94 6.85 12.87
CA ALA A 199 -2.31 7.36 11.64
C ALA A 199 -1.30 8.49 11.85
N LYS A 200 -1.34 9.18 13.00
CA LYS A 200 -0.31 10.15 13.40
C LYS A 200 1.03 9.50 13.74
N SER A 201 1.06 8.21 14.05
CA SER A 201 2.29 7.51 14.40
C SER A 201 3.33 7.55 13.28
N ARG A 202 4.59 7.30 13.63
CA ARG A 202 5.73 7.15 12.73
C ARG A 202 6.17 5.69 12.66
N TYR A 203 6.78 5.29 11.55
CA TYR A 203 7.33 3.96 11.33
C TYR A 203 8.80 4.02 10.92
N SER A 204 9.62 3.13 11.49
CA SER A 204 10.99 2.90 11.04
C SER A 204 11.20 1.45 10.60
N VAL A 205 11.70 1.28 9.37
CA VAL A 205 12.03 -0.04 8.81
C VAL A 205 13.22 -0.70 9.53
N LYS A 206 14.14 0.10 10.10
CA LYS A 206 15.37 -0.39 10.75
C LYS A 206 15.07 -1.38 11.88
N ASN A 207 14.07 -1.07 12.69
CA ASN A 207 13.72 -1.80 13.91
C ASN A 207 12.25 -2.25 13.93
N ASN A 208 11.53 -2.10 12.81
CA ASN A 208 10.11 -2.42 12.68
C ASN A 208 9.23 -1.77 13.78
N LYS A 209 9.60 -0.57 14.23
CA LYS A 209 8.96 0.12 15.35
C LYS A 209 7.95 1.16 14.87
N ILE A 210 6.84 1.23 15.59
CA ILE A 210 5.89 2.34 15.54
C ILE A 210 6.16 3.26 16.72
N THR A 211 6.30 4.55 16.45
CA THR A 211 6.43 5.59 17.48
C THR A 211 5.17 6.45 17.44
N PRO A 212 4.34 6.45 18.49
CA PRO A 212 3.19 7.34 18.59
C PRO A 212 3.62 8.79 18.44
N HIS A 213 2.76 9.62 17.84
CA HIS A 213 2.94 11.06 17.89
C HIS A 213 2.50 11.54 19.26
N THR A 214 3.43 12.13 20.01
CA THR A 214 3.11 12.88 21.23
C THR A 214 2.42 14.19 20.90
#